data_AF-A0AAW5SNR3-F1
#
_entry.id   AF-A0AAW5SNR3-F1
#
_cell.length_a   1.000
_cell.length_b   1.000
_cell.length_c   1.000
_cell.angle_alpha   90.00
_cell.angle_beta   90.00
_cell.angle_gamma   90.00
#
_symmetry.space_group_name_H-M   'P 1'
#
loop_
_entity.id
_entity.type
_entity.pdbx_description
1 polymer ?
#
loop_
_entity_poly.entity_id
_entity_poly.type
_entity_poly.pdbx_seq_one_letter_code
_entity_poly.pdbx_strand_id
1 'polypeptide(L)'
;MTVKDDLLADFPQVYPGLTRSEVEQLLTLLDKGATAGGLGLSIATAIKPLVPDIAQRIESYKQSDVDDYVRMLRGAVVLLLQRWQPEDQPPTPDSVSAAIKAIEADA
;
A
#
# COMPACT_ATOMS: atom_id res chain seq x y z
N MET A 1 -11.77 7.38 -12.46
CA MET A 1 -11.21 6.56 -11.37
C MET A 1 -9.87 7.16 -11.02
N THR A 2 -9.65 7.48 -9.76
CA THR A 2 -8.39 8.03 -9.28
C THR A 2 -7.52 6.92 -8.69
N VAL A 3 -6.20 7.13 -8.66
CA VAL A 3 -5.22 6.29 -7.95
C VAL A 3 -5.69 5.92 -6.53
N LYS A 4 -6.37 6.84 -5.85
CA LYS A 4 -6.98 6.63 -4.54
C LYS A 4 -8.14 5.65 -4.56
N ASP A 5 -9.10 5.81 -5.48
CA ASP A 5 -10.24 4.90 -5.57
C ASP A 5 -9.77 3.47 -5.79
N ASP A 6 -8.71 3.32 -6.60
CA ASP A 6 -8.08 2.05 -6.87
C ASP A 6 -7.38 1.48 -5.62
N LEU A 7 -6.57 2.28 -4.90
CA LEU A 7 -5.96 1.85 -3.63
C LEU A 7 -7.01 1.45 -2.59
N LEU A 8 -8.10 2.20 -2.47
CA LEU A 8 -9.21 1.91 -1.56
C LEU A 8 -9.98 0.64 -1.96
N ALA A 9 -9.96 0.26 -3.23
CA ALA A 9 -10.55 -0.99 -3.69
C ALA A 9 -9.60 -2.19 -3.46
N ASP A 10 -8.30 -2.02 -3.73
CA ASP A 10 -7.32 -3.11 -3.66
C ASP A 10 -6.92 -3.44 -2.23
N PHE A 11 -6.52 -2.42 -1.47
CA PHE A 11 -5.83 -2.61 -0.21
C PHE A 11 -6.66 -3.42 0.80
N PRO A 12 -7.98 -3.16 0.99
CA PRO A 12 -8.83 -3.92 1.91
C PRO A 12 -9.02 -5.39 1.54
N GLN A 13 -8.84 -5.74 0.26
CA GLN A 13 -8.96 -7.11 -0.24
C GLN A 13 -7.65 -7.88 -0.08
N VAL A 14 -6.52 -7.18 -0.20
CA VAL A 14 -5.18 -7.77 -0.20
C VAL A 14 -4.61 -7.94 1.21
N TYR A 15 -4.75 -6.91 2.06
CA TYR A 15 -4.12 -6.93 3.38
C TYR A 15 -4.61 -8.06 4.33
N PRO A 16 -5.86 -8.57 4.29
CA PRO A 16 -6.28 -9.64 5.19
C PRO A 16 -5.51 -10.95 4.95
N GLY A 17 -4.90 -11.10 3.77
CA GLY A 17 -4.01 -12.22 3.44
C GLY A 17 -2.57 -12.04 3.90
N LEU A 18 -2.21 -10.88 4.46
CA LEU A 18 -0.84 -10.57 4.91
C LEU A 18 -0.74 -10.67 6.43
N THR A 19 0.34 -11.29 6.90
CA THR A 19 0.79 -11.19 8.28
C THR A 19 1.40 -9.82 8.56
N ARG A 20 1.49 -9.44 9.85
CA ARG A 20 2.15 -8.19 10.26
C ARG A 20 3.57 -8.07 9.67
N SER A 21 4.35 -9.16 9.75
CA SER A 21 5.72 -9.21 9.23
C SER A 21 5.77 -8.97 7.71
N GLU A 22 4.80 -9.49 6.96
CA GLU A 22 4.70 -9.24 5.51
C GLU A 22 4.31 -7.79 5.20
N VAL A 23 3.48 -7.16 6.05
CA VAL A 23 3.16 -5.73 5.94
C VAL A 23 4.37 -4.86 6.27
N GLU A 24 5.18 -5.22 7.27
CA GLU A 24 6.45 -4.56 7.59
C GLU A 24 7.48 -4.71 6.46
N GLN A 25 7.53 -5.90 5.85
CA GLN A 25 8.36 -6.16 4.68
C GLN A 25 7.91 -5.33 3.47
N LEU A 26 6.60 -5.24 3.24
CA LEU A 26 6.02 -4.40 2.20
C LEU A 26 6.41 -2.93 2.39
N LEU A 27 6.29 -2.40 3.61
CA LEU A 27 6.74 -1.03 3.92
C LEU A 27 8.21 -0.81 3.55
N THR A 28 9.07 -1.75 3.96
CA THR A 28 10.51 -1.68 3.69
C THR A 28 10.81 -1.64 2.19
N LEU A 29 10.08 -2.41 1.38
CA LEU A 29 10.25 -2.43 -0.07
C LEU A 29 9.77 -1.13 -0.72
N LEU A 30 8.66 -0.57 -0.24
CA LEU A 30 8.14 0.73 -0.70
C LEU A 30 9.11 1.87 -0.37
N ASP A 31 9.69 1.86 0.83
CA ASP A 31 10.70 2.85 1.27
C ASP A 31 11.98 2.81 0.43
N LYS A 32 12.47 1.60 0.12
CA LYS A 32 13.62 1.39 -0.78
C LYS A 32 13.32 1.82 -2.21
N GLY A 33 12.09 1.62 -2.67
CA GLY A 33 11.63 2.06 -3.99
C GLY A 33 11.60 3.57 -4.16
N ALA A 34 11.12 4.29 -3.14
CA ALA A 34 10.99 5.75 -3.15
C ALA A 34 12.34 6.48 -3.15
N THR A 35 13.37 5.89 -2.56
CA THR A 35 14.71 6.49 -2.44
C THR A 35 15.56 6.34 -3.71
N ALA A 36 15.20 5.43 -4.63
CA ALA A 36 15.98 5.12 -5.82
C ALA A 36 15.69 6.01 -7.05
N GLY A 37 14.84 7.04 -6.93
CA GLY A 37 14.72 8.07 -7.97
C GLY A 37 13.96 7.67 -9.25
N GLY A 38 12.99 6.77 -9.14
CA GLY A 38 11.99 6.52 -10.20
C GLY A 38 12.09 5.13 -10.83
N LEU A 39 11.39 4.16 -10.25
CA LEU A 39 11.23 2.84 -10.85
C LEU A 39 9.91 2.22 -10.39
N GLY A 40 8.78 2.73 -10.89
CA GLY A 40 7.47 2.12 -10.68
C GLY A 40 7.45 0.61 -10.98
N LEU A 41 8.18 0.19 -12.02
CA LEU A 41 8.39 -1.21 -12.39
C LEU A 41 9.25 -2.01 -11.39
N SER A 42 10.28 -1.40 -10.77
CA SER A 42 11.07 -2.11 -9.76
C SER A 42 10.32 -2.26 -8.45
N ILE A 43 9.45 -1.31 -8.11
CA ILE A 43 8.56 -1.43 -6.95
C ILE A 43 7.54 -2.53 -7.21
N ALA A 44 6.85 -2.52 -8.36
CA ALA A 44 5.92 -3.57 -8.72
C ALA A 44 6.58 -4.97 -8.66
N THR A 45 7.78 -5.10 -9.24
CA THR A 45 8.55 -6.36 -9.19
C THR A 45 8.88 -6.79 -7.76
N ALA A 46 9.30 -5.84 -6.92
CA ALA A 46 9.70 -6.12 -5.54
C ALA A 46 8.53 -6.55 -4.65
N ILE A 47 7.35 -5.95 -4.83
CA ILE A 47 6.17 -6.23 -3.99
C ILE A 47 5.30 -7.37 -4.54
N LYS A 48 5.46 -7.77 -5.82
CA LYS A 48 4.74 -8.88 -6.46
C LYS A 48 4.66 -10.19 -5.66
N PRO A 49 5.72 -10.66 -4.96
CA PRO A 49 5.61 -11.87 -4.14
C PRO A 49 4.71 -11.73 -2.91
N LEU A 50 4.44 -10.50 -2.44
CA LEU A 50 3.57 -10.23 -1.29
C LEU A 50 2.16 -9.84 -1.74
N VAL A 51 2.08 -8.92 -2.71
CA VAL A 51 0.84 -8.27 -3.15
C VAL A 51 0.75 -8.27 -4.68
N PRO A 52 0.55 -9.44 -5.31
CA PRO A 52 0.60 -9.58 -6.77
C PRO A 52 -0.44 -8.73 -7.51
N ASP A 53 -1.65 -8.59 -6.96
CA ASP A 53 -2.71 -7.76 -7.56
C ASP A 53 -2.33 -6.26 -7.58
N ILE A 54 -1.74 -5.79 -6.48
CA ILE A 54 -1.24 -4.40 -6.38
C ILE A 54 -0.08 -4.19 -7.36
N ALA A 55 0.84 -5.15 -7.45
CA ALA A 55 1.95 -5.09 -8.39
C ALA A 55 1.45 -4.99 -9.84
N GLN A 56 0.50 -5.83 -10.23
CA GLN A 56 -0.08 -5.82 -11.58
C GLN A 56 -0.77 -4.48 -11.88
N ARG A 57 -1.43 -3.88 -10.89
CA ARG A 57 -2.03 -2.55 -11.06
C ARG A 57 -0.96 -1.48 -11.27
N ILE A 58 0.10 -1.47 -10.46
CA ILE A 58 1.22 -0.54 -10.64
C ILE A 58 1.83 -0.68 -12.04
N GLU A 59 1.97 -1.92 -12.55
CA GLU A 59 2.45 -2.18 -13.93
C GLU A 59 1.53 -1.58 -15.01
N SER A 60 0.25 -1.34 -14.72
CA SER A 60 -0.73 -0.79 -15.66
C SER A 60 -0.79 0.75 -15.70
N TYR A 61 -0.19 1.44 -14.73
CA TYR A 61 -0.26 2.89 -14.60
C TYR A 61 0.81 3.62 -15.40
N LYS A 62 0.55 4.90 -15.70
CA LYS A 62 1.60 5.82 -16.16
C LYS A 62 2.50 6.18 -14.98
N GLN A 63 3.75 6.54 -15.25
CA GLN A 63 4.75 6.76 -14.20
C GLN A 63 4.33 7.78 -13.13
N SER A 64 3.65 8.87 -13.50
CA SER A 64 3.09 9.85 -12.54
C SER A 64 2.08 9.21 -11.59
N ASP A 65 1.19 8.38 -12.12
CA ASP A 65 0.16 7.69 -11.33
C ASP A 65 0.79 6.60 -10.45
N VAL A 66 1.91 6.01 -10.88
CA VAL A 66 2.67 5.06 -10.07
C VAL A 66 3.28 5.73 -8.84
N ASP A 67 3.94 6.87 -9.01
CA ASP A 67 4.57 7.58 -7.90
C ASP A 67 3.53 8.00 -6.85
N ASP A 68 2.37 8.50 -7.30
CA ASP A 68 1.24 8.82 -6.43
C ASP A 68 0.67 7.57 -5.74
N TYR A 69 0.48 6.47 -6.48
CA TYR A 69 -0.06 5.22 -5.93
C TYR A 69 0.87 4.65 -4.86
N VAL A 70 2.18 4.58 -5.14
CA VAL A 70 3.20 4.09 -4.20
C VAL A 70 3.26 4.97 -2.96
N ARG A 71 3.20 6.30 -3.12
CA ARG A 71 3.17 7.23 -1.99
C ARG A 71 1.96 7.00 -1.10
N MET A 72 0.77 6.85 -1.68
CA MET A 72 -0.46 6.59 -0.94
C MET A 72 -0.44 5.21 -0.27
N LEU A 73 0.00 4.17 -0.99
CA LEU A 73 0.15 2.81 -0.48
C LEU A 73 1.10 2.78 0.72
N ARG A 74 2.24 3.48 0.66
CA ARG A 74 3.16 3.62 1.79
C ARG A 74 2.46 4.23 3.01
N GLY A 75 1.72 5.31 2.82
CA GLY A 75 0.92 5.93 3.89
C GLY A 75 -0.10 4.96 4.49
N ALA A 76 -0.82 4.21 3.64
CA ALA A 76 -1.78 3.20 4.07
C ALA A 76 -1.13 2.07 4.89
N VAL A 77 0.02 1.56 4.45
CA VAL A 77 0.78 0.52 5.15
C VAL A 77 1.30 1.01 6.50
N VAL A 78 1.81 2.26 6.59
CA VAL A 78 2.22 2.85 7.87
C VAL A 78 1.04 2.94 8.85
N LEU A 79 -0.11 3.45 8.39
CA LEU A 79 -1.31 3.52 9.22
C LEU A 79 -1.81 2.15 9.65
N LEU A 80 -1.74 1.16 8.76
CA LEU A 80 -2.12 -0.22 9.06
C LEU A 80 -1.26 -0.77 10.21
N LEU A 81 0.05 -0.59 10.14
CA LEU A 81 0.99 -1.03 11.20
C LEU A 81 0.77 -0.27 12.51
N GLN A 82 0.52 1.04 12.47
CA GLN A 82 0.22 1.83 13.66
C GLN A 82 -1.06 1.38 14.37
N ARG A 83 -2.05 0.87 13.62
CA ARG A 83 -3.34 0.39 14.16
C ARG A 83 -3.35 -1.09 14.54
N TRP A 84 -2.26 -1.80 14.30
CA TRP A 84 -2.13 -3.21 14.65
C TRP A 84 -1.92 -3.35 16.17
N GLN A 85 -3.02 -3.53 16.90
CA GLN A 85 -3.08 -3.58 18.37
C GLN A 85 -4.05 -4.68 18.85
N PRO A 86 -3.60 -5.65 19.68
CA PRO A 86 -2.21 -6.09 19.95
C PRO A 86 -1.56 -6.77 18.73
N GLU A 87 -0.29 -7.20 18.84
CA GLU A 87 0.53 -7.76 17.74
C GLU A 87 -0.15 -8.90 16.95
N ASP A 88 -1.03 -9.65 17.61
CA ASP A 88 -1.79 -10.76 17.04
C ASP A 88 -3.13 -10.37 16.39
N GLN A 89 -3.57 -9.11 16.51
CA GLN A 89 -4.88 -8.69 16.02
C GLN A 89 -4.77 -7.66 14.88
N PRO A 90 -4.95 -8.11 13.61
CA PRO A 90 -4.99 -7.17 12.49
C PRO A 90 -6.23 -6.26 12.62
N PRO A 91 -6.11 -4.97 12.24
CA PRO A 91 -7.25 -4.09 12.16
C PRO A 91 -8.21 -4.55 11.06
N THR A 92 -9.49 -4.20 11.18
CA THR A 92 -10.53 -4.60 10.22
C THR A 92 -10.42 -3.82 8.90
N PRO A 93 -10.93 -4.40 7.77
CA PRO A 93 -10.74 -3.79 6.46
C PRO A 93 -11.40 -2.42 6.36
N ASP A 94 -12.57 -2.30 6.99
CA ASP A 94 -13.31 -1.06 7.14
C ASP A 94 -12.54 0.00 7.92
N SER A 95 -11.90 -0.38 9.04
CA SER A 95 -11.11 0.56 9.85
C SER A 95 -9.92 1.11 9.05
N VAL A 96 -9.24 0.24 8.30
CA VAL A 96 -8.12 0.61 7.44
C VAL A 96 -8.59 1.48 6.28
N SER A 97 -9.70 1.11 5.62
CA SER A 97 -10.30 1.90 4.53
C SER A 97 -10.70 3.30 5.00
N ALA A 98 -11.30 3.40 6.18
CA ALA A 98 -11.63 4.68 6.81
C ALA A 98 -10.38 5.49 7.15
N ALA A 99 -9.29 4.83 7.57
CA ALA A 99 -7.98 5.46 7.78
C ALA A 99 -7.46 6.13 6.51
N ILE A 100 -7.44 5.37 5.41
CA ILE A 100 -6.89 5.81 4.13
C ILE A 100 -7.72 6.97 3.59
N LYS A 101 -9.05 6.90 3.71
CA LYS A 101 -9.95 8.01 3.36
C LYS A 101 -9.65 9.29 4.15
N ALA A 102 -9.21 9.17 5.40
CA ALA A 102 -8.92 10.31 6.27
C ALA A 102 -7.59 11.01 5.98
N ILE A 103 -6.62 10.35 5.32
CA ILE A 103 -5.31 10.95 4.97
C ILE A 103 -5.47 12.20 4.08
N GLU A 104 -6.53 12.28 3.27
CA GLU A 104 -6.80 13.41 2.39
C GLU A 104 -7.58 14.56 3.06
N ALA A 105 -8.11 14.37 4.27
CA ALA A 105 -8.79 15.46 4.96
C ALA A 105 -7.80 16.49 5.56
N ASP A 106 -6.52 16.12 5.66
CA ASP A 106 -5.47 16.86 6.37
C ASP A 106 -4.30 17.29 5.45
N ALA A 107 -4.36 17.00 4.15
CA ALA A 107 -3.30 17.29 3.16
C ALA A 107 -3.64 18.44 2.22
#